data_AF-A0A951JVW1-F1
#
_entry.id   AF-A0A951JVW1-F1
#
_cell.length_a   1.000
_cell.length_b   1.000
_cell.length_c   1.000
_cell.angle_alpha   90.00
_cell.angle_beta   90.00
_cell.angle_gamma   90.00
#
_symmetry.space_group_name_H-M   'P 1'
#
loop_
_entity.id
_entity.type
_entity.pdbx_description
1 polymer ?
#
loop_
_entity_poly.entity_id
_entity_poly.type
_entity_poly.pdbx_seq_one_letter_code
_entity_poly.pdbx_strand_id
1 'polypeptide(L)'
;MRDARVRRLPRGTPVRLESDREDTDRFGRALRYVWTTDGQLVNRAVVATGNARAALFAPNDRHWSAITADQQNARADGAGIWGACAAQ
;
A
#
# COMPACT_ATOMS: atom_id res chain seq x y z
N MET A 1 13.12 15.42 -10.11
CA MET A 1 12.78 14.51 -8.99
C MET A 1 11.29 14.65 -8.71
N ARG A 2 10.49 13.59 -8.88
CA ARG A 2 9.05 13.64 -8.62
C ARG A 2 8.84 13.46 -7.12
N ASP A 3 8.25 14.46 -6.47
CA ASP A 3 7.73 14.40 -5.09
C ASP A 3 6.68 13.28 -5.01
N ALA A 4 7.11 12.03 -4.81
CA ALA A 4 6.23 10.90 -4.57
C ALA A 4 5.81 10.92 -3.09
N ARG A 5 5.19 12.01 -2.65
CA ARG A 5 4.52 12.03 -1.34
C ARG A 5 3.29 11.16 -1.46
N VAL A 6 3.16 10.17 -0.57
CA VAL A 6 1.89 9.46 -0.40
C VAL A 6 0.82 10.52 -0.19
N ARG A 7 -0.17 10.55 -1.09
CA ARG A 7 -1.33 11.41 -0.93
C ARG A 7 -1.96 11.06 0.41
N ARG A 8 -1.86 11.98 1.37
CA ARG A 8 -2.54 11.82 2.65
C ARG A 8 -4.04 11.75 2.37
N LEU A 9 -4.75 10.92 3.12
CA LEU A 9 -6.21 10.86 3.12
C LEU A 9 -6.70 11.57 4.38
N PRO A 10 -6.99 12.89 4.32
CA PRO A 10 -7.61 13.59 5.44
C PRO A 10 -8.86 12.87 5.94
N ARG A 11 -9.18 13.04 7.23
CA ARG A 11 -10.43 12.51 7.77
C ARG A 11 -11.62 13.04 6.96
N GLY A 12 -12.56 12.17 6.62
CA GLY A 12 -13.69 12.49 5.76
C GLY A 12 -13.43 12.33 4.26
N THR A 13 -12.22 11.96 3.84
CA THR A 13 -11.95 11.68 2.42
C THR A 13 -12.78 10.48 1.95
N PRO A 14 -13.59 10.61 0.89
CA PRO A 14 -14.33 9.49 0.34
C PRO A 14 -13.36 8.48 -0.29
N VAL A 15 -13.59 7.21 -0.01
CA VAL A 15 -12.83 6.09 -0.58
C VAL A 15 -13.78 4.97 -0.97
N ARG A 16 -13.38 4.17 -1.95
CA ARG A 16 -14.02 2.89 -2.26
C ARG A 16 -13.24 1.77 -1.59
N LEU A 17 -13.96 0.92 -0.85
CA LEU A 17 -13.40 -0.28 -0.26
C LEU A 17 -13.72 -1.46 -1.17
N GLU A 18 -12.69 -2.23 -1.52
CA GLU A 18 -12.82 -3.43 -2.32
C GLU A 18 -12.39 -4.65 -1.50
N SER A 19 -13.30 -5.61 -1.39
CA SER A 19 -13.04 -6.92 -0.82
C SER A 19 -12.52 -7.89 -1.90
N ASP A 20 -11.97 -9.00 -1.42
CA ASP A 20 -11.53 -10.12 -2.25
C ASP A 20 -12.24 -11.40 -1.76
N ARG A 21 -11.62 -12.57 -1.94
CA ARG A 21 -12.19 -13.89 -1.58
C ARG A 21 -12.63 -13.98 -0.12
N GLU A 22 -11.83 -13.48 0.81
CA GLU A 22 -12.18 -13.41 2.23
C GLU A 22 -12.37 -11.97 2.68
N ASP A 23 -13.48 -11.71 3.37
CA ASP A 23 -13.86 -10.35 3.76
C ASP A 23 -13.17 -9.91 5.07
N THR A 24 -12.81 -10.86 5.93
CA THR A 24 -12.21 -10.60 7.24
C THR A 24 -11.13 -11.63 7.55
N ASP A 25 -10.17 -11.27 8.40
CA ASP A 25 -9.24 -12.24 8.96
C ASP A 25 -9.83 -13.00 10.17
N ARG A 26 -9.04 -13.91 10.75
CA ARG A 26 -9.42 -14.71 11.94
C ARG A 26 -9.78 -13.90 13.18
N PHE A 27 -9.44 -12.62 13.23
CA PHE A 27 -9.74 -11.71 14.33
C PHE A 27 -10.95 -10.82 14.02
N GLY A 28 -11.64 -11.05 12.90
CA GLY A 28 -12.79 -10.26 12.46
C GLY A 28 -12.40 -8.89 11.88
N ARG A 29 -11.12 -8.65 11.56
CA ARG A 29 -10.70 -7.39 10.95
C ARG A 29 -10.99 -7.42 9.46
N ALA A 30 -11.65 -6.38 8.96
CA ALA A 30 -11.96 -6.25 7.54
C ALA A 30 -10.68 -6.18 6.70
N LEU A 31 -10.60 -7.02 5.67
CA LEU A 31 -9.51 -7.01 4.69
C LEU A 31 -9.99 -6.23 3.45
N ARG A 32 -9.43 -5.05 3.23
CA ARG A 32 -9.84 -4.16 2.14
C ARG A 32 -8.66 -3.61 1.35
N TYR A 33 -8.84 -3.57 0.04
CA TYR A 33 -8.11 -2.68 -0.84
C TYR A 33 -8.80 -1.32 -0.84
N VAL A 34 -8.03 -0.27 -0.58
CA VAL A 34 -8.57 1.10 -0.48
C VAL A 34 -8.28 1.84 -1.77
N TRP A 35 -9.34 2.28 -2.43
CA TRP A 35 -9.27 3.08 -3.65
C TRP A 35 -9.69 4.51 -3.38
N THR A 36 -8.92 5.45 -3.89
CA THR A 36 -9.35 6.84 -3.97
C THR A 36 -10.41 7.01 -5.07
N THR A 37 -11.17 8.11 -5.02
CA THR A 37 -12.22 8.41 -6.01
C THR A 37 -11.66 8.63 -7.43
N ASP A 38 -10.40 9.03 -7.55
CA ASP A 38 -9.64 9.16 -8.80
C ASP A 38 -9.00 7.85 -9.27
N GLY A 39 -9.28 6.72 -8.61
CA GLY A 39 -8.88 5.39 -9.08
C GLY A 39 -7.46 4.96 -8.67
N GLN A 40 -6.83 5.64 -7.70
CA GLN A 40 -5.55 5.20 -7.16
C GLN A 40 -5.75 4.14 -6.07
N LEU A 41 -5.05 3.00 -6.20
CA LEU A 41 -4.97 1.99 -5.15
C LEU A 41 -3.98 2.44 -4.06
N VAL A 42 -4.50 2.81 -2.89
CA VAL A 42 -3.72 3.35 -1.78
C VAL A 42 -2.69 2.35 -1.28
N ASN A 43 -3.03 1.05 -1.21
CA ASN A 43 -2.13 -0.02 -0.80
C ASN A 43 -0.85 -0.04 -1.64
N ARG A 44 -0.96 0.18 -2.96
CA ARG A 44 0.20 0.29 -3.86
C ARG A 44 0.99 1.57 -3.62
N ALA A 45 0.30 2.71 -3.51
CA ALA A 45 0.95 4.01 -3.33
C ALA A 45 1.82 4.08 -2.04
N VAL A 46 1.34 3.51 -0.93
CA VAL A 46 2.12 3.49 0.33
C VAL A 46 3.33 2.56 0.25
N VAL A 47 3.25 1.47 -0.51
CA VAL A 47 4.36 0.53 -0.71
C VAL A 47 5.39 1.09 -1.69
N ALA A 48 4.94 1.65 -2.81
CA ALA A 48 5.79 2.25 -3.86
C ALA A 48 6.69 3.38 -3.34
N THR A 49 6.24 4.07 -2.29
CA THR A 49 6.97 5.18 -1.64
C THR A 49 7.78 4.73 -0.43
N GLY A 50 7.83 3.42 -0.15
CA GLY A 50 8.58 2.87 0.98
C GLY A 50 7.98 3.17 2.35
N ASN A 51 6.70 3.54 2.44
CA ASN A 51 6.03 3.82 3.72
C ASN A 51 5.36 2.58 4.34
N ALA A 52 5.33 1.45 3.62
CA ALA A 52 4.76 0.20 4.09
C ALA A 52 5.48 -1.02 3.47
N ARG A 53 5.33 -2.18 4.11
CA ARG A 53 5.75 -3.48 3.57
C ARG A 53 4.54 -4.21 2.99
N ALA A 54 4.75 -4.88 1.85
CA ALA A 54 3.76 -5.78 1.27
C ALA A 54 3.56 -7.00 2.18
N ALA A 55 2.31 -7.32 2.50
CA ALA A 55 1.93 -8.52 3.24
C ALA A 55 0.77 -9.21 2.54
N LEU A 56 0.91 -10.52 2.30
CA LEU A 56 -0.12 -11.34 1.70
C LEU A 56 -0.97 -11.99 2.78
N PHE A 57 -2.27 -11.77 2.74
CA PHE A 57 -3.26 -12.48 3.54
C PHE A 57 -4.03 -13.41 2.60
N ALA A 58 -3.48 -14.59 2.33
CA ALA A 58 -4.14 -15.57 1.47
C ALA A 58 -5.51 -15.94 2.06
N PRO A 59 -6.55 -16.10 1.22
CA PRO A 59 -6.52 -16.12 -0.25
C PRO A 59 -6.60 -14.73 -0.93
N ASN A 60 -6.48 -13.61 -0.23
CA ASN A 60 -6.67 -12.29 -0.85
C ASN A 60 -5.41 -11.80 -1.58
N ASP A 61 -5.25 -12.17 -2.84
CA ASP A 61 -4.08 -11.91 -3.67
C ASP A 61 -4.36 -11.08 -4.94
N ARG A 62 -5.58 -10.54 -5.12
CA ARG A 62 -5.97 -9.80 -6.34
C ARG A 62 -4.95 -8.76 -6.83
N HIS A 63 -4.25 -8.06 -5.92
CA HIS A 63 -3.24 -7.06 -6.26
C HIS A 63 -1.82 -7.42 -5.82
N TRP A 64 -1.58 -8.67 -5.41
CA TRP A 64 -0.32 -9.09 -4.80
C TRP A 64 0.89 -8.86 -5.72
N SER A 65 0.79 -9.26 -6.99
CA SER A 65 1.87 -9.08 -7.96
C SER A 65 2.26 -7.60 -8.13
N ALA A 66 1.26 -6.72 -8.27
CA ALA A 66 1.50 -5.28 -8.43
C ALA A 66 2.10 -4.65 -7.17
N ILE A 67 1.59 -4.99 -5.98
CA ILE A 67 2.10 -4.45 -4.70
C ILE A 67 3.52 -4.94 -4.43
N THR A 68 3.84 -6.19 -4.76
CA THR A 68 5.20 -6.72 -4.56
C THR A 68 6.21 -6.13 -5.53
N ALA A 69 5.83 -5.88 -6.78
CA ALA A 69 6.65 -5.14 -7.73
C ALA A 69 6.96 -3.72 -7.22
N ASP A 70 5.94 -3.01 -6.70
CA ASP A 70 6.14 -1.68 -6.12
C ASP A 70 7.12 -1.71 -4.93
N GLN A 71 7.08 -2.75 -4.09
CA GLN A 71 8.03 -2.91 -2.99
C GLN A 71 9.46 -3.15 -3.48
N GLN A 72 9.62 -3.97 -4.53
CA GLN A 72 10.95 -4.24 -5.11
C GLN A 72 11.57 -2.94 -5.64
N ASN A 73 10.79 -2.10 -6.32
CA ASN A 73 11.23 -0.79 -6.77
C ASN A 73 11.58 0.12 -5.59
N ALA A 74 10.72 0.21 -4.57
CA ALA A 74 10.99 1.02 -3.38
C ALA A 74 12.28 0.60 -2.64
N ARG A 75 12.59 -0.70 -2.63
CA ARG A 75 13.85 -1.24 -2.08
C ARG A 75 15.05 -0.85 -2.92
N ALA A 76 14.96 -1.02 -4.25
CA ALA A 76 16.04 -0.67 -5.17
C ALA A 76 16.38 0.83 -5.11
N ASP A 77 15.35 1.66 -4.94
CA ASP A 77 15.49 3.12 -4.85
C ASP A 77 15.88 3.62 -3.45
N GLY A 78 15.98 2.73 -2.44
CA GLY A 78 16.22 3.11 -1.06
C GLY A 78 15.14 4.04 -0.49
N ALA A 79 13.89 3.90 -0.94
CA ALA A 79 12.79 4.79 -0.56
C ALA A 79 12.27 4.49 0.85
N GLY A 80 11.91 5.54 1.60
CA GLY A 80 11.26 5.43 2.91
C GLY A 80 12.03 4.52 3.88
N ILE A 81 11.37 3.47 4.37
CA ILE A 81 11.97 2.50 5.31
C ILE A 81 13.12 1.66 4.73
N TRP A 82 13.37 1.75 3.42
CA TRP A 82 14.45 1.04 2.74
C TRP A 82 15.73 1.87 2.59
N GLY A 83 15.67 3.17 2.86
CA GLY A 83 16.84 4.04 2.87
C GLY A 83 17.72 3.80 4.09
N ALA A 84 19.02 3.99 3.95
CA ALA A 84 19.92 4.03 5.10
C ALA A 84 19.58 5.25 5.96
N CYS A 85 19.51 5.08 7.30
CA CYS A 85 19.59 6.24 8.18
C CYS A 85 20.92 6.93 7.90
N ALA A 86 20.89 8.18 7.44
CA ALA A 86 22.05 9.03 7.58
C ALA A 86 22.26 9.19 9.10
N ALA A 87 23.33 8.59 9.62
CA ALA A 87 23.85 9.01 10.91
C ALA A 87 24.19 10.49 10.74
N GLN A 88 23.44 11.34 11.43
CA GLN A 88 23.72 12.77 11.54
C GLN A 88 24.92 12.94 12.45
#